data_AF-H9ECW6-F1
#
_entry.id   AF-H9ECW6-F1
#
_cell.length_a   1.000
_cell.length_b   1.000
_cell.length_c   1.000
_cell.angle_alpha   90.00
_cell.angle_beta   90.00
_cell.angle_gamma   90.00
#
_symmetry.space_group_name_H-M   'P 1'
#
loop_
_entity.id
_entity.type
_entity.pdbx_description
1 polymer ?
#
loop_
_entity_poly.entity_id
_entity_poly.type
_entity_poly.pdbx_seq_one_letter_code
_entity_poly.pdbx_strand_id
1 'polypeptide(L)'
;GSWEDYPADDYMELSKRVVKHCGGLPLALQVLGSSLRGKNIDVWKSALDKLEAIPASQVIKKLKFGYDSLKDDHDKNLFLDIACF
;
A
#
# COMPACT_ATOMS: atom_id res chain seq x y z
N GLY A 1 -27.99 -21.54 -16.88
CA GLY A 1 -26.64 -21.93 -16.47
C GLY A 1 -25.87 -20.66 -16.22
N SER A 2 -25.53 -20.40 -14.96
CA SER A 2 -24.79 -19.22 -14.52
C SER A 2 -23.33 -19.37 -14.93
N TRP A 3 -23.01 -18.89 -16.13
CA TRP A 3 -21.64 -18.84 -16.62
C TRP A 3 -21.11 -17.44 -16.35
N GLU A 4 -20.01 -17.41 -15.59
CA GLU A 4 -19.04 -16.31 -15.45
C GLU A 4 -19.33 -15.21 -14.42
N ASP A 5 -19.30 -15.56 -13.13
CA ASP A 5 -18.74 -14.67 -12.11
C ASP A 5 -17.21 -14.71 -12.29
N TYR A 6 -16.69 -13.67 -12.95
CA TYR A 6 -15.33 -13.62 -13.49
C TYR A 6 -14.28 -13.36 -12.40
N PRO A 7 -13.04 -13.89 -12.53
CA PRO A 7 -11.89 -13.44 -11.72
C PRO A 7 -11.68 -11.91 -11.76
N ALA A 8 -12.24 -11.22 -12.76
CA ALA A 8 -12.25 -9.76 -12.87
C ALA A 8 -12.99 -9.06 -11.71
N ASP A 9 -14.08 -9.64 -11.19
CA ASP A 9 -14.83 -9.04 -10.08
C ASP A 9 -14.05 -9.16 -8.75
N ASP A 10 -13.40 -10.30 -8.51
CA ASP A 10 -12.46 -10.47 -7.40
C ASP A 10 -11.31 -9.44 -7.46
N TYR A 11 -10.66 -9.28 -8.63
CA TYR A 11 -9.60 -8.28 -8.79
C TYR A 11 -10.13 -6.85 -8.62
N MET A 12 -11.38 -6.57 -9.02
CA MET A 12 -12.01 -5.27 -8.83
C MET A 12 -12.21 -4.96 -7.34
N GLU A 13 -12.73 -5.92 -6.57
CA GLU A 13 -12.89 -5.75 -5.11
C GLU A 13 -11.55 -5.54 -4.41
N LEU A 14 -10.54 -6.35 -4.76
CA LEU A 14 -9.20 -6.22 -4.19
C LEU A 14 -8.54 -4.89 -4.58
N SER A 15 -8.76 -4.41 -5.81
CA SER A 15 -8.26 -3.10 -6.26
C SER A 15 -8.90 -1.96 -5.47
N LYS A 16 -10.21 -2.02 -5.17
CA LYS A 16 -10.87 -1.04 -4.30
C LYS A 16 -10.29 -1.07 -2.88
N ARG A 17 -9.97 -2.25 -2.36
CA ARG A 17 -9.31 -2.41 -1.04
C ARG A 17 -7.92 -1.80 -1.02
N VAL A 18 -7.11 -2.00 -2.07
CA VAL A 18 -5.80 -1.32 -2.26
C VAL A 18 -5.97 0.19 -2.24
N VAL A 19 -6.86 0.74 -3.08
CA VAL A 19 -7.07 2.20 -3.19
C VAL A 19 -7.50 2.80 -1.85
N LYS A 20 -8.41 2.13 -1.14
CA LYS A 20 -8.84 2.54 0.20
C LYS A 20 -7.69 2.53 1.20
N HIS A 21 -6.84 1.50 1.17
CA HIS A 21 -5.69 1.39 2.07
C HIS A 21 -4.64 2.48 1.80
N CYS A 22 -4.38 2.84 0.54
CA CYS A 22 -3.41 3.88 0.19
C CYS A 22 -3.81 5.28 0.63
N GLY A 23 -5.07 5.52 1.01
CA GLY A 23 -5.50 6.79 1.62
C GLY A 23 -5.27 8.03 0.75
N GLY A 24 -5.20 7.88 -0.57
CA GLY A 24 -4.95 8.98 -1.50
C GLY A 24 -3.48 9.32 -1.75
N LEU A 25 -2.53 8.52 -1.25
CA LEU A 25 -1.10 8.65 -1.53
C LEU A 25 -0.72 7.98 -2.86
N PRO A 26 -0.36 8.73 -3.91
CA PRO A 26 0.00 8.18 -5.21
C PRO A 26 1.16 7.17 -5.15
N LEU A 27 2.21 7.44 -4.36
CA LEU A 27 3.35 6.54 -4.23
C LEU A 27 2.97 5.23 -3.57
N ALA A 28 2.14 5.25 -2.52
CA ALA A 28 1.65 4.04 -1.87
C ALA A 28 0.87 3.16 -2.87
N LEU A 29 0.05 3.79 -3.72
CA LEU A 29 -0.67 3.10 -4.78
C LEU A 29 0.28 2.52 -5.84
N GLN A 30 1.30 3.27 -6.24
CA GLN A 30 2.27 2.82 -7.25
C GLN A 30 3.10 1.64 -6.73
N VAL A 31 3.56 1.70 -5.48
CA VAL A 31 4.35 0.63 -4.84
C VAL A 31 3.52 -0.64 -4.69
N LEU A 32 2.31 -0.55 -4.13
CA LEU A 32 1.43 -1.71 -3.96
C LEU A 32 0.97 -2.27 -5.31
N GLY A 33 0.56 -1.40 -6.24
CA GLY A 33 0.16 -1.81 -7.58
C GLY A 33 1.27 -2.53 -8.34
N SER A 34 2.51 -2.04 -8.25
CA SER A 34 3.67 -2.69 -8.87
C SER A 34 4.00 -4.03 -8.22
N SER A 35 3.89 -4.13 -6.89
CA SER A 35 4.15 -5.37 -6.14
C SER A 35 3.16 -6.49 -6.48
N LEU A 36 1.89 -6.12 -6.69
CA LEU A 36 0.78 -7.05 -6.92
C LEU A 36 0.53 -7.36 -8.40
N ARG A 37 1.11 -6.58 -9.32
CA ARG A 37 0.94 -6.76 -10.77
C ARG A 37 1.30 -8.19 -11.21
N GLY A 38 0.37 -8.83 -11.93
CA GLY A 38 0.55 -10.17 -12.48
C GLY A 38 0.53 -11.32 -11.44
N LYS A 39 0.24 -11.02 -10.17
CA LYS A 39 0.02 -12.04 -9.12
C LYS A 39 -1.42 -12.54 -9.15
N ASN A 40 -1.63 -13.77 -8.69
CA ASN A 40 -2.97 -14.36 -8.58
C ASN A 40 -3.75 -13.81 -7.38
N ILE A 41 -5.07 -14.05 -7.37
CA ILE A 41 -6.02 -13.57 -6.36
C ILE A 41 -5.61 -13.94 -4.92
N ASP A 42 -5.13 -15.16 -4.69
CA ASP A 42 -4.75 -15.61 -3.34
C ASP A 42 -3.55 -14.84 -2.80
N VAL A 43 -2.58 -14.52 -3.67
CA VAL A 43 -1.44 -13.68 -3.32
C VAL A 43 -1.88 -12.26 -2.98
N TRP A 44 -2.83 -11.70 -3.75
CA TRP A 44 -3.40 -10.38 -3.43
C TRP A 44 -4.11 -10.37 -2.08
N LYS A 45 -5.00 -11.35 -1.83
CA LYS A 45 -5.73 -11.50 -0.56
C LYS A 45 -4.75 -11.61 0.61
N SER A 46 -3.78 -12.52 0.52
CA SER A 46 -2.77 -12.70 1.57
C SER A 46 -1.90 -11.46 1.83
N ALA A 47 -1.50 -10.74 0.77
CA ALA A 47 -0.70 -9.53 0.91
C ALA A 47 -1.49 -8.40 1.58
N LEU A 48 -2.75 -8.20 1.17
CA LEU A 48 -3.63 -7.19 1.75
C LEU A 48 -3.98 -7.50 3.20
N ASP A 49 -4.27 -8.75 3.54
CA ASP A 49 -4.55 -9.16 4.92
C ASP A 49 -3.35 -8.91 5.85
N LYS A 50 -2.13 -9.22 5.37
CA LYS A 50 -0.89 -8.91 6.12
C LYS A 50 -0.70 -7.41 6.29
N LEU A 51 -0.98 -6.63 5.24
CA LEU A 51 -0.81 -5.18 5.27
C LEU A 51 -1.78 -4.52 6.25
N GLU A 52 -3.05 -4.93 6.25
CA GLU A 52 -4.08 -4.42 7.17
C GLU A 52 -3.90 -4.88 8.61
N ALA A 53 -3.24 -6.03 8.83
CA ALA A 53 -2.89 -6.50 10.16
C ALA A 53 -1.77 -5.65 10.81
N ILE A 54 -1.04 -4.82 10.04
CA ILE A 54 -0.01 -3.94 10.59
C ILE A 54 -0.71 -2.76 11.29
N PRO A 55 -0.52 -2.58 12.61
CA PRO A 55 -1.08 -1.43 13.29
C PRO A 55 -0.50 -0.13 12.73
N ALA A 56 -1.35 0.86 12.46
CA ALA A 56 -0.91 2.18 11.99
C ALA A 56 0.17 2.79 12.90
N SER A 57 0.11 2.51 14.21
CA SER A 57 1.12 2.92 15.19
C SER A 57 2.52 2.33 14.92
N GLN A 58 2.62 1.11 14.38
CA GLN A 58 3.91 0.52 14.01
C GLN A 58 4.48 1.17 12.74
N VAL A 59 3.63 1.49 11.77
CA VAL A 59 4.05 2.19 10.54
C VAL A 59 4.58 3.58 10.89
N ILE A 60 3.82 4.35 11.66
CA ILE A 60 4.22 5.69 12.11
C ILE A 60 5.52 5.64 12.92
N LYS A 61 5.70 4.64 13.80
CA LYS A 61 6.95 4.48 14.56
C LYS A 61 8.17 4.26 13.66
N LYS A 62 8.04 3.42 12.62
CA LYS A 62 9.14 3.17 11.67
C LYS A 62 9.46 4.42 10.84
N LEU A 63 8.44 5.10 10.35
CA LEU A 63 8.61 6.36 9.60
C LEU A 63 9.27 7.44 10.47
N LYS A 64 8.81 7.58 11.71
CA LYS A 64 9.39 8.52 12.68
C LYS A 64 10.86 8.19 12.97
N PHE A 65 11.21 6.93 13.19
CA PHE A 65 12.60 6.52 13.38
C PHE A 65 13.47 6.87 12.15
N GLY A 66 12.96 6.62 10.94
CA GLY A 66 13.63 7.02 9.71
C GLY A 66 13.86 8.52 9.63
N TYR A 67 12.82 9.31 9.89
CA TYR A 67 12.89 10.78 9.91
C TYR A 67 13.86 11.32 10.96
N ASP A 68 13.78 10.80 12.19
CA ASP A 68 14.64 11.22 13.31
C ASP A 68 16.12 10.85 13.08
N SER A 69 16.40 9.87 12.20
CA SER A 69 17.77 9.47 11.84
C SER A 69 18.45 10.40 10.81
N LEU A 70 17.68 11.26 10.15
CA LEU A 70 18.19 12.24 9.17
C LEU A 70 18.85 13.43 9.89
N LYS A 71 20.02 13.84 9.40
CA LYS A 71 20.85 14.84 10.08
C LYS A 71 20.53 16.27 9.69
N ASP A 72 20.24 16.51 8.42
CA ASP A 72 19.96 17.84 7.88
C ASP A 72 18.47 18.03 7.55
N ASP A 73 18.07 19.29 7.54
CA ASP A 73 16.67 19.66 7.30
C ASP A 73 16.27 19.49 5.83
N HIS A 74 17.22 19.47 4.89
CA HIS A 74 16.92 19.22 3.48
C HIS A 74 16.47 17.76 3.26
N ASP A 75 17.21 16.79 3.80
CA ASP A 75 16.88 15.37 3.73
C ASP A 75 15.57 15.06 4.47
N LYS A 76 15.31 15.74 5.61
CA LYS A 76 14.03 15.65 6.33
C LYS A 76 12.87 16.14 5.48
N ASN A 77 13.02 17.28 4.81
CA ASN A 77 11.98 17.81 3.92
C ASN A 77 11.75 16.86 2.73
N LEU A 78 12.82 16.34 2.12
CA LEU A 78 12.72 15.36 1.04
C LEU A 78 12.02 14.07 1.50
N PHE A 79 12.28 13.59 2.71
CA PHE A 79 11.60 12.43 3.27
C PHE A 79 10.10 12.68 3.47
N LEU A 80 9.73 13.88 3.95
CA LEU A 80 8.33 14.28 4.08
C LEU A 80 7.64 14.37 2.72
N ASP A 81 8.34 14.89 1.70
CA ASP A 81 7.84 14.89 0.32
C ASP A 81 7.58 13.46 -0.14
N ILE A 82 8.54 12.54 0.00
CA ILE A 82 8.37 11.12 -0.37
C ILE A 82 7.21 10.47 0.38
N ALA A 83 7.00 10.81 1.65
CA ALA A 83 5.90 10.26 2.45
C ALA A 83 4.52 10.84 2.07
N CYS A 84 4.47 12.02 1.44
CA CYS A 84 3.25 12.72 1.04
C CYS A 84 2.90 12.58 -0.46
N PHE A 85 3.89 12.28 -1.30
CA PHE A 85 3.72 11.94 -2.72
C PHE A 85 3.29 10.48 -2.91
#